data_AF-A0A0D6AM58-F1
#
_entry.id   AF-A0A0D6AM58-F1
#
_cell.length_a   1.000
_cell.length_b   1.000
_cell.length_c   1.000
_cell.angle_alpha   90.00
_cell.angle_beta   90.00
_cell.angle_gamma   90.00
#
_symmetry.space_group_name_H-M   'P 1'
#
loop_
_entity.id
_entity.type
_entity.pdbx_description
1 polymer ?
#
loop_
_entity_poly.entity_id
_entity_poly.type
_entity_poly.pdbx_seq_one_letter_code
_entity_poly.pdbx_strand_id
1 'polypeptide(L)'
;MQEYFSDNQIEEMVYRLGNMTLLEPNLNRQIGNKNYTLKKEIYQQSNYQLTKNIQAEEWNPESLHRRQIQLTKKAIQIRRSSFL
;
A
#
# COMPACT_ATOMS: atom_id res chain seq x y z
N MET A 1 13.97 17.98 -2.98
CA MET A 1 13.88 17.46 -4.35
C MET A 1 12.91 16.29 -4.27
N GLN A 2 11.79 16.34 -4.96
CA GLN A 2 10.75 15.32 -4.84
C GLN A 2 11.29 14.04 -5.48
N GLU A 3 11.53 12.99 -4.68
CA GLU A 3 12.08 11.72 -5.16
C GLU A 3 11.02 10.96 -5.95
N TYR A 4 10.99 11.21 -7.26
CA TYR A 4 10.25 10.39 -8.20
C TYR A 4 11.01 9.09 -8.47
N PHE A 5 10.28 7.98 -8.64
CA PHE A 5 10.86 6.72 -9.08
C PHE A 5 11.58 6.92 -10.43
N SER A 6 12.78 6.35 -10.57
CA SER A 6 13.35 6.13 -11.90
C SER A 6 12.56 5.07 -12.66
N ASP A 7 12.68 5.03 -13.99
CA ASP A 7 11.98 4.04 -14.81
C ASP A 7 12.25 2.60 -14.34
N ASN A 8 13.51 2.28 -14.03
CA ASN A 8 13.91 1.00 -13.47
C ASN A 8 13.21 0.71 -12.12
N GLN A 9 13.12 1.72 -11.25
CA GLN A 9 12.43 1.56 -9.96
C GLN A 9 10.92 1.36 -10.16
N ILE A 10 10.29 2.00 -11.16
CA ILE A 10 8.88 1.77 -11.47
C ILE A 10 8.66 0.31 -11.86
N GLU A 11 9.46 -0.20 -12.80
CA GLU A 11 9.37 -1.60 -13.25
C GLU A 11 9.54 -2.59 -12.10
N GLU A 12 10.50 -2.34 -11.20
CA GLU A 12 10.76 -3.20 -10.05
C GLU A 12 9.71 -3.13 -8.93
N MET A 13 9.00 -2.00 -8.81
CA MET A 13 8.19 -1.69 -7.62
C MET A 13 6.69 -1.76 -7.89
N VAL A 14 6.24 -1.60 -9.14
CA VAL A 14 4.81 -1.54 -9.49
C VAL A 14 4.04 -2.78 -9.02
N TYR A 15 4.65 -3.97 -9.10
CA TYR A 15 4.03 -5.25 -8.73
C TYR A 15 4.39 -5.75 -7.32
N ARG A 16 5.10 -4.94 -6.51
CA ARG A 16 5.44 -5.36 -5.14
C ARG A 16 4.21 -5.39 -4.24
N LEU A 17 4.17 -6.34 -3.31
CA LEU A 17 3.09 -6.45 -2.33
C LEU A 17 2.88 -5.18 -1.51
N GLY A 18 3.97 -4.46 -1.18
CA GLY A 18 3.89 -3.17 -0.47
C GLY A 18 3.09 -2.12 -1.24
N ASN A 19 3.06 -2.21 -2.58
CA ASN A 19 2.32 -1.30 -3.47
C ASN A 19 0.85 -1.70 -3.65
N MET A 20 0.42 -2.82 -3.08
CA MET A 20 -0.94 -3.33 -3.22
C MET A 20 -1.74 -3.14 -1.93
N THR A 21 -3.05 -2.99 -2.09
CA THR A 21 -4.01 -3.03 -1.00
C THR A 21 -5.36 -3.50 -1.52
N LEU A 22 -6.13 -4.18 -0.67
CA LEU A 22 -7.51 -4.50 -0.99
C LEU A 22 -8.35 -3.23 -0.83
N LEU A 23 -9.29 -3.03 -1.75
CA LEU A 23 -10.23 -1.92 -1.71
C LEU A 23 -11.57 -2.38 -2.27
N GLU A 24 -12.65 -1.91 -1.66
CA GLU A 24 -14.00 -2.25 -2.06
C GLU A 24 -14.27 -1.83 -3.52
N PRO A 25 -15.02 -2.61 -4.31
CA PRO A 25 -15.22 -2.33 -5.74
C PRO A 25 -15.77 -0.94 -6.05
N ASN A 26 -16.64 -0.39 -5.18
CA ASN A 26 -17.16 0.96 -5.33
C ASN A 26 -16.07 2.03 -5.16
N LEU A 27 -15.27 1.93 -4.09
CA LEU A 27 -14.16 2.84 -3.82
C LEU A 27 -13.05 2.70 -4.87
N ASN A 28 -12.73 1.47 -5.28
CA ASN A 28 -11.74 1.20 -6.33
C ASN A 28 -12.16 1.78 -7.69
N ARG A 29 -13.45 1.66 -8.05
CA ARG A 29 -14.02 2.28 -9.26
C ARG A 29 -14.02 3.80 -9.18
N GLN A 30 -14.33 4.35 -8.01
CA GLN A 30 -14.36 5.80 -7.77
C GLN A 30 -12.96 6.42 -7.89
N ILE A 31 -11.93 5.79 -7.31
CA ILE A 31 -10.58 6.35 -7.27
C ILE A 31 -9.73 6.01 -8.50
N GLY A 32 -9.88 4.82 -9.08
CA GLY A 32 -9.15 4.38 -10.28
C GLY A 32 -7.64 4.69 -10.25
N ASN A 33 -7.15 5.26 -11.35
CA ASN A 33 -5.73 5.59 -11.55
C ASN A 33 -5.34 6.99 -11.03
N LYS A 34 -6.13 7.59 -10.13
CA LYS A 34 -5.76 8.88 -9.53
C LYS A 34 -4.46 8.78 -8.72
N ASN A 35 -3.86 9.94 -8.50
CA ASN A 35 -2.60 10.06 -7.76
C ASN A 35 -2.73 9.56 -6.31
N TYR A 36 -1.58 9.32 -5.69
CA TYR A 36 -1.53 8.81 -4.33
C TYR A 36 -2.20 9.74 -3.30
N THR A 37 -2.04 11.06 -3.44
CA THR A 37 -2.63 12.03 -2.51
C THR A 37 -4.14 11.86 -2.41
N LEU A 38 -4.83 11.69 -3.54
CA LEU A 38 -6.28 11.41 -3.58
C LEU A 38 -6.61 10.00 -3.10
N LYS A 39 -5.76 9.01 -3.44
CA LYS A 39 -5.94 7.63 -2.98
C LYS A 39 -5.89 7.52 -1.46
N LYS A 40 -4.95 8.22 -0.82
CA LYS A 40 -4.79 8.26 0.64
C LYS A 40 -6.07 8.67 1.36
N GLU A 41 -6.79 9.65 0.81
CA GLU A 41 -8.08 10.11 1.37
C GLU A 41 -9.17 9.04 1.22
N ILE A 42 -9.31 8.42 0.03
CA ILE A 42 -10.28 7.35 -0.20
C ILE A 42 -9.97 6.11 0.66
N TYR A 43 -8.70 5.78 0.89
CA TYR A 43 -8.32 4.65 1.73
C TYR A 43 -8.85 4.75 3.16
N GLN A 44 -9.05 5.97 3.69
CA GLN A 44 -9.64 6.16 5.03
C GLN A 44 -11.12 5.74 5.11
N GLN A 45 -11.80 5.67 3.96
CA GLN A 45 -13.21 5.29 3.87
C GLN A 45 -13.41 3.77 3.74
N SER A 46 -12.35 3.01 3.43
CA SER A 46 -12.43 1.54 3.27
C SER A 46 -12.82 0.85 4.57
N ASN A 47 -13.57 -0.24 4.57
CA ASN A 47 -13.82 -1.05 5.77
C ASN A 47 -12.59 -1.85 6.20
N TYR A 48 -11.60 -2.02 5.31
CA TYR A 48 -10.38 -2.74 5.63
C TYR A 48 -9.42 -1.86 6.44
N GLN A 49 -9.21 -2.23 7.71
CA GLN A 49 -8.26 -1.55 8.60
C GLN A 49 -6.83 -1.53 8.02
N LEU A 50 -6.44 -2.57 7.28
CA LEU A 50 -5.13 -2.62 6.63
C LEU A 50 -4.94 -1.49 5.58
N THR A 51 -6.03 -1.13 4.89
CA THR A 51 -6.07 -0.07 3.88
C THR A 51 -6.13 1.31 4.55
N LYS A 52 -6.95 1.48 5.60
CA LYS A 52 -6.97 2.73 6.40
C LYS A 52 -5.61 3.08 7.00
N ASN A 53 -4.83 2.06 7.39
CA ASN A 53 -3.48 2.24 7.94
C ASN A 53 -2.44 2.75 6.92
N ILE A 54 -2.81 2.91 5.64
CA ILE A 54 -1.95 3.58 4.65
C ILE A 54 -1.97 5.08 4.92
N GLN A 55 -0.93 5.57 5.60
CA GLN A 55 -0.84 6.97 6.03
C GLN A 55 0.45 7.66 5.59
N ALA A 56 1.31 7.00 4.80
CA ALA A 56 2.54 7.62 4.30
C ALA A 56 2.24 8.98 3.65
N GLU A 57 3.05 9.99 3.93
CA GLU A 57 2.88 11.34 3.38
C GLU A 57 3.17 11.33 1.88
N GLU A 58 4.28 10.71 1.52
CA GLU A 58 4.70 10.48 0.13
C GLU A 58 4.70 8.99 -0.19
N TRP A 59 4.49 8.68 -1.47
CA TRP A 59 4.58 7.32 -2.00
C TRP A 59 5.82 7.19 -2.85
N ASN A 60 6.92 6.91 -2.18
CA ASN A 60 8.27 6.78 -2.73
C ASN A 60 8.86 5.38 -2.42
N PRO A 61 10.04 5.01 -2.97
CA PRO A 61 10.67 3.72 -2.74
C PRO A 61 10.78 3.31 -1.26
N GLU A 62 11.15 4.26 -0.40
CA GLU A 62 11.35 4.01 1.03
C GLU A 62 10.02 3.68 1.74
N SER A 63 8.98 4.46 1.47
CA SER A 63 7.65 4.26 2.03
C SER A 63 7.04 2.91 1.64
N LEU A 64 7.24 2.50 0.38
CA LEU A 64 6.84 1.20 -0.14
C LEU A 64 7.57 0.06 0.55
N HIS A 65 8.90 0.19 0.69
CA HIS A 65 9.73 -0.81 1.35
C HIS A 65 9.31 -0.98 2.81
N ARG A 66 9.13 0.12 3.55
CA ARG A 66 8.67 0.12 4.94
C ARG A 66 7.31 -0.57 5.08
N ARG A 67 6.36 -0.26 4.19
CA ARG A 67 5.04 -0.92 4.18
C ARG A 67 5.18 -2.42 3.91
N GLN A 68 6.00 -2.83 2.95
CA GLN A 68 6.20 -4.25 2.64
C GLN A 68 6.74 -5.02 3.85
N ILE A 69 7.70 -4.45 4.59
CA ILE A 69 8.19 -5.04 5.85
C ILE A 69 7.06 -5.19 6.87
N GLN A 70 6.21 -4.17 7.03
CA GLN A 70 5.06 -4.24 7.95
C GLN A 70 4.08 -5.36 7.57
N LEU A 71 3.78 -5.52 6.28
CA LEU A 71 2.94 -6.61 5.79
C LEU A 71 3.56 -7.98 6.07
N THR A 72 4.86 -8.15 5.78
CA THR A 72 5.59 -9.39 6.05
C THR A 72 5.57 -9.74 7.54
N LYS A 73 5.83 -8.78 8.42
CA LYS A 73 5.77 -8.99 9.88
C LYS A 73 4.39 -9.47 10.33
N LYS A 74 3.31 -8.84 9.83
CA LYS A 74 1.93 -9.27 10.12
C LYS A 74 1.65 -10.68 9.61
N ALA A 75 2.05 -11.00 8.38
CA ALA A 75 1.85 -12.31 7.79
C ALA A 75 2.55 -13.42 8.60
N ILE A 76 3.80 -13.19 9.03
CA ILE A 76 4.55 -14.12 9.88
C ILE A 76 3.85 -14.33 11.23
N GLN A 77 3.35 -13.25 11.84
CA GLN A 77 2.63 -13.33 13.11
C GLN A 77 1.36 -14.17 12.98
N ILE A 78 0.54 -13.91 11.96
CA ILE A 78 -0.70 -14.66 11.69
C ILE A 78 -0.39 -16.14 11.46
N ARG A 79 0.60 -16.43 10.61
CA ARG A 79 1.01 -17.82 10.32
C ARG A 79 1.43 -18.56 11.60
N ARG A 80 2.17 -17.91 12.50
CA ARG A 80 2.58 -18.51 13.78
C ARG A 80 1.39 -18.77 14.71
N SER A 81 0.46 -17.83 14.82
CA SER A 81 -0.74 -18.00 15.64
C SER A 81 -1.66 -19.10 15.13
N SER A 82 -1.66 -19.39 13.83
CA SER A 82 -2.46 -20.49 13.25
C SER A 82 -1.80 -21.87 13.37
N PHE A 83 -0.59 -21.95 13.94
CA PHE A 83 0.14 -23.21 14.14
C PHE A 83 0.25 -23.60 15.63
N LEU A 84 -0.37 -22.82 16.53
CA LEU A 84 -0.58 -23.11 17.94
C LEU A 84 -2.07 -23.36 18.17
#